data_AF-A0A1U7D618-F1
#
_entry.id   AF-A0A1U7D618-F1
#
_cell.length_a   1.000
_cell.length_b   1.000
_cell.length_c   1.000
_cell.angle_alpha   90.00
_cell.angle_beta   90.00
_cell.angle_gamma   90.00
#
_symmetry.space_group_name_H-M   'P 1'
#
loop_
_entity.id
_entity.type
_entity.pdbx_description
1 polymer ?
#
loop_
_entity_poly.entity_id
_entity_poly.type
_entity_poly.pdbx_seq_one_letter_code
_entity_poly.pdbx_strand_id
1 'polypeptide(L)'
;MSVTKPLPHDAAPLHVSGKARYIDDIPVPPGCLHLAFGLSAIAAGRIREIDLEEVRRAPGVVRVWEAKDLPSECDCSPSLGDEPLLSGARVSYAGQPVFLVAATSHLAARKAVRKARITYQERDPVLSVDEAMAADARFEDGPRIWEKGDAADALAEAPNVVSGTIVMGGQEHFYLEGQAALVLPQENGDMLVHSSTQHPTEIQHKVAHALHLPMHGVRVETRRMGGGFGGKESQGNALAIACAVVAAATGRPAKMRYDRDDDMTITGKRHDFRIEYSAGFDDDGRLCAVDFVQFARCGWAQDLSLPVADRAMLHSDNAYDIPALRVESHRLKTNMQSATAYRGFGGPQGMLGIERVLDHVAHALGRDPLEVRRANYYADAAPVDAADGGLSAPRASEGPSSEAVAQGEATPPPEDISSQKKHEVSEEDLASRGAVEAEPSHPVPVAPRGGRPRITASRSRISS
;
A
#
# COMPACT_ATOMS: atom_id res chain seq x y z
N MET A 1 27.14 1.73 -22.22
CA MET A 1 25.70 1.71 -21.86
C MET A 1 25.37 0.44 -21.07
N SER A 2 24.68 0.57 -19.94
CA SER A 2 24.33 -0.53 -19.01
C SER A 2 22.83 -0.86 -18.96
N VAL A 3 21.98 -0.04 -19.59
CA VAL A 3 20.51 -0.06 -19.43
C VAL A 3 19.87 -1.43 -19.68
N THR A 4 20.30 -2.16 -20.71
CA THR A 4 19.71 -3.46 -21.09
C THR A 4 20.41 -4.67 -20.47
N LYS A 5 21.40 -4.44 -19.60
CA LYS A 5 22.17 -5.54 -19.01
C LYS A 5 21.43 -6.11 -17.79
N PRO A 6 21.41 -7.44 -17.58
CA PRO A 6 20.84 -8.08 -16.40
C PRO A 6 21.79 -7.92 -15.20
N LEU A 7 21.97 -6.67 -14.76
CA LEU A 7 22.81 -6.37 -13.59
C LEU A 7 22.14 -6.89 -12.31
N PRO A 8 22.91 -7.34 -11.32
CA PRO A 8 22.35 -7.73 -10.03
C PRO A 8 21.73 -6.51 -9.33
N HIS A 9 20.84 -6.78 -8.39
CA HIS A 9 20.34 -5.76 -7.47
C HIS A 9 21.51 -5.04 -6.75
N ASP A 10 21.43 -3.71 -6.59
CA ASP A 10 22.51 -2.84 -6.09
C ASP A 10 23.07 -3.32 -4.73
N ALA A 11 22.19 -3.74 -3.82
CA ALA A 11 22.53 -4.25 -2.50
C ALA A 11 22.65 -5.78 -2.39
N ALA A 12 22.65 -6.55 -3.49
CA ALA A 12 22.68 -8.02 -3.43
C ALA A 12 23.83 -8.60 -2.58
N PRO A 13 25.10 -8.13 -2.70
CA PRO A 13 26.18 -8.60 -1.83
C PRO A 13 25.95 -8.30 -0.34
N LEU A 14 25.26 -7.19 -0.03
CA LEU A 14 24.92 -6.81 1.34
C LEU A 14 23.81 -7.68 1.92
N HIS A 15 22.84 -8.10 1.09
CA HIS A 15 21.80 -9.04 1.50
C HIS A 15 22.41 -10.39 1.86
N VAL A 16 23.26 -10.95 0.98
CA VAL A 16 23.87 -12.28 1.18
C VAL A 16 24.80 -12.29 2.40
N SER A 17 25.50 -11.18 2.68
CA SER A 17 26.40 -11.09 3.82
C SER A 17 25.75 -10.67 5.14
N GLY A 18 24.44 -10.37 5.15
CA GLY A 18 23.75 -9.81 6.32
C GLY A 18 24.20 -8.40 6.70
N LYS A 19 24.89 -7.68 5.82
CA LYS A 19 25.37 -6.30 6.05
C LYS A 19 24.35 -5.23 5.65
N ALA A 20 23.31 -5.60 4.91
CA ALA A 20 22.21 -4.71 4.59
C ALA A 20 21.39 -4.42 5.85
N ARG A 21 21.41 -3.17 6.31
CA ARG A 21 20.63 -2.73 7.47
C ARG A 21 19.18 -2.45 7.11
N TYR A 22 18.27 -2.97 7.92
CA TYR A 22 16.86 -2.63 8.02
C TYR A 22 16.63 -1.72 9.24
N ILE A 23 15.40 -1.32 9.52
CA ILE A 23 15.13 -0.32 10.57
C ILE A 23 15.57 -0.80 11.96
N ASP A 24 15.27 -2.05 12.29
CA ASP A 24 15.63 -2.58 13.61
C ASP A 24 17.15 -2.78 13.78
N ASP A 25 17.88 -2.97 12.68
CA ASP A 25 19.35 -3.12 12.66
C ASP A 25 20.09 -1.80 12.90
N ILE A 26 19.40 -0.66 12.84
CA ILE A 26 20.00 0.65 13.10
C ILE A 26 20.44 0.69 14.58
N PRO A 27 21.76 0.89 14.85
CA PRO A 27 22.25 1.09 16.20
C PRO A 27 21.59 2.31 16.83
N VAL A 28 21.16 2.19 18.08
CA VAL A 28 20.46 3.26 18.80
C VAL A 28 21.30 3.79 19.96
N PRO A 29 21.17 5.08 20.31
CA PRO A 29 21.81 5.62 21.50
C PRO A 29 21.34 4.88 22.78
N PRO A 30 22.19 4.84 23.83
CA PRO A 30 21.77 4.36 25.14
C PRO A 30 20.51 5.06 25.63
N GLY A 31 19.60 4.30 26.24
CA GLY A 31 18.33 4.84 26.70
C GLY A 31 17.25 4.94 25.63
N CYS A 32 17.44 4.40 24.43
CA CYS A 32 16.33 4.22 23.48
C CYS A 32 15.17 3.43 24.13
N LEU A 33 13.94 3.92 23.96
CA LEU A 33 12.71 3.31 24.41
C LEU A 33 12.13 2.40 23.33
N HIS A 34 11.50 1.32 23.76
CA HIS A 34 10.82 0.39 22.88
C HIS A 34 9.32 0.39 23.15
N LEU A 35 8.54 0.40 22.07
CA LEU A 35 7.10 0.60 22.15
C LEU A 35 6.31 -0.67 21.85
N ALA A 36 5.13 -0.78 22.48
CA ALA A 36 4.11 -1.77 22.14
C ALA A 36 2.71 -1.17 22.38
N PHE A 37 1.76 -1.49 21.51
CA PHE A 37 0.35 -1.16 21.73
C PHE A 37 -0.33 -2.23 22.60
N GLY A 38 -1.24 -1.77 23.47
CA GLY A 38 -2.28 -2.61 24.03
C GLY A 38 -3.51 -2.56 23.13
N LEU A 39 -4.00 -3.74 22.74
CA LEU A 39 -5.00 -3.89 21.69
C LEU A 39 -6.38 -4.22 22.29
N SER A 40 -7.44 -3.86 21.57
CA SER A 40 -8.81 -4.24 21.88
C SER A 40 -9.03 -5.74 21.71
N ALA A 41 -9.73 -6.36 22.66
CA ALA A 41 -10.16 -7.75 22.59
C ALA A 41 -11.51 -7.95 21.85
N ILE A 42 -12.28 -6.88 21.59
CA ILE A 42 -13.62 -6.95 21.01
C ILE A 42 -13.65 -6.34 19.61
N ALA A 43 -14.57 -6.80 18.76
CA ALA A 43 -14.74 -6.30 17.40
C ALA A 43 -15.53 -4.98 17.33
N ALA A 44 -16.50 -4.78 18.22
CA ALA A 44 -17.36 -3.62 18.19
C ALA A 44 -17.90 -3.28 19.57
N GLY A 45 -17.81 -2.01 19.97
CA GLY A 45 -18.38 -1.58 21.26
C GLY A 45 -17.81 -0.28 21.76
N ARG A 46 -17.92 -0.08 23.07
CA ARG A 46 -17.33 1.05 23.80
C ARG A 46 -16.48 0.56 24.96
N ILE A 47 -15.40 1.28 25.23
CA ILE A 47 -14.60 1.09 26.44
C ILE A 47 -15.37 1.68 27.61
N ARG A 48 -15.53 0.91 28.69
CA ARG A 48 -16.16 1.36 29.93
C ARG A 48 -15.13 1.86 30.93
N GLU A 49 -14.10 1.07 31.14
CA GLU A 49 -13.02 1.36 32.09
C GLU A 49 -11.70 0.79 31.57
N ILE A 50 -10.62 1.54 31.81
CA ILE A 50 -9.25 1.12 31.51
C ILE A 50 -8.45 1.18 32.81
N ASP A 51 -8.05 0.02 33.33
CA ASP A 51 -7.09 -0.10 34.42
C ASP A 51 -5.72 -0.52 33.86
N LEU A 52 -4.77 0.41 33.96
CA LEU A 52 -3.38 0.25 33.54
C LEU A 52 -2.41 0.32 34.73
N GLU A 53 -2.87 0.17 35.97
CA GLU A 53 -2.01 0.25 37.16
C GLU A 53 -0.90 -0.83 37.12
N GLU A 54 -1.27 -2.07 36.83
CA GLU A 54 -0.33 -3.19 36.68
C GLU A 54 0.58 -3.07 35.46
N VAL A 55 0.12 -2.37 34.41
CA VAL A 55 0.95 -2.03 33.24
C VAL A 55 2.02 -1.03 33.64
N ARG A 56 1.63 0.06 34.33
CA ARG A 56 2.53 1.12 34.79
C ARG A 56 3.59 0.61 35.79
N ARG A 57 3.24 -0.36 36.63
CA ARG A 57 4.16 -1.01 37.59
C ARG A 57 5.06 -2.08 36.97
N ALA A 58 4.84 -2.47 35.71
CA ALA A 58 5.57 -3.58 35.12
C ALA A 58 7.08 -3.26 34.98
N PRO A 59 7.98 -4.23 35.24
CA PRO A 59 9.42 -4.00 35.16
C PRO A 59 9.86 -3.45 33.80
N GLY A 60 10.61 -2.35 33.82
CA GLY A 60 11.15 -1.70 32.63
C GLY A 60 10.18 -0.75 31.91
N VAL A 61 8.92 -0.66 32.33
CA VAL A 61 8.00 0.37 31.80
C VAL A 61 8.46 1.74 32.27
N VAL A 62 8.50 2.68 31.33
CA VAL A 62 8.90 4.07 31.56
C VAL A 62 7.66 4.97 31.62
N ARG A 63 6.73 4.79 30.67
CA ARG A 63 5.48 5.55 30.63
C ARG A 63 4.44 4.82 29.78
N VAL A 64 3.16 5.11 30.06
CA VAL A 64 2.00 4.60 29.35
C VAL A 64 1.15 5.79 28.89
N TRP A 65 0.59 5.73 27.69
CA TRP A 65 -0.30 6.73 27.12
C TRP A 65 -1.66 6.11 26.81
N GLU A 66 -2.71 6.79 27.22
CA GLU A 66 -4.08 6.63 26.73
C GLU A 66 -4.37 7.71 25.67
N ALA A 67 -5.49 7.60 24.96
CA ALA A 67 -5.87 8.59 23.93
C ALA A 67 -5.90 10.04 24.46
N LYS A 68 -6.32 10.25 25.71
CA LYS A 68 -6.36 11.57 26.38
C LYS A 68 -4.97 12.16 26.67
N ASP A 69 -3.92 11.35 26.64
CA ASP A 69 -2.54 11.76 26.91
C ASP A 69 -1.79 12.18 25.64
N LEU A 70 -2.43 12.04 24.46
CA LEU A 70 -1.85 12.41 23.18
C LEU A 70 -1.86 13.94 23.01
N PRO A 71 -0.82 14.52 22.36
CA PRO A 71 -0.71 15.97 22.18
C PRO A 71 -1.79 16.56 21.24
N SER A 72 -2.40 15.71 20.42
CA SER A 72 -3.43 16.03 19.42
C SER A 72 -4.26 14.78 19.15
N GLU A 73 -5.19 14.85 18.19
CA GLU A 73 -5.95 13.69 17.72
C GLU A 73 -5.05 12.55 17.20
N CYS A 74 -3.82 12.86 16.75
CA CYS A 74 -2.85 11.89 16.23
C CYS A 74 -3.49 10.93 15.20
N ASP A 75 -4.14 11.48 14.19
CA ASP A 75 -4.75 10.71 13.12
C ASP A 75 -3.71 10.00 12.24
N CYS A 76 -3.95 8.72 11.95
CA CYS A 76 -3.11 7.83 11.15
C CYS A 76 -3.63 7.64 9.72
N SER A 77 -4.85 8.10 9.41
CA SER A 77 -5.55 7.84 8.15
C SER A 77 -4.84 8.52 6.98
N PRO A 78 -4.57 7.86 5.85
CA PRO A 78 -3.96 8.53 4.69
C PRO A 78 -4.88 9.59 4.06
N SER A 79 -6.17 9.62 4.39
CA SER A 79 -7.18 10.47 3.73
C SER A 79 -8.17 11.15 4.67
N LEU A 80 -9.19 10.43 5.14
CA LEU A 80 -10.40 11.00 5.76
C LEU A 80 -10.23 11.58 7.16
N GLY A 81 -9.08 11.35 7.81
CA GLY A 81 -8.93 11.73 9.22
C GLY A 81 -9.74 10.84 10.18
N ASP A 82 -10.01 9.60 9.78
CA ASP A 82 -10.92 8.67 10.46
C ASP A 82 -10.21 7.56 11.26
N GLU A 83 -8.89 7.64 11.42
CA GLU A 83 -8.08 6.61 12.11
C GLU A 83 -7.27 7.20 13.28
N PRO A 84 -7.86 7.36 14.48
CA PRO A 84 -7.09 7.74 15.67
C PRO A 84 -5.98 6.72 15.99
N LEU A 85 -4.80 7.23 16.40
CA LEU A 85 -3.69 6.39 16.87
C LEU A 85 -4.09 5.45 18.01
N LEU A 86 -4.84 5.97 18.99
CA LEU A 86 -5.33 5.24 20.16
C LEU A 86 -6.85 5.44 20.30
N SER A 87 -7.59 4.35 20.42
CA SER A 87 -9.03 4.41 20.68
C SER A 87 -9.32 4.83 22.12
N GLY A 88 -9.91 6.00 22.30
CA GLY A 88 -10.27 6.55 23.62
C GLY A 88 -11.65 6.18 24.14
N ALA A 89 -12.57 5.73 23.28
CA ALA A 89 -13.96 5.45 23.68
C ALA A 89 -14.64 4.36 22.85
N ARG A 90 -14.53 4.41 21.53
CA ARG A 90 -15.22 3.49 20.61
C ARG A 90 -14.26 2.50 20.00
N VAL A 91 -14.57 1.22 20.16
CA VAL A 91 -13.86 0.13 19.47
C VAL A 91 -14.60 -0.24 18.19
N SER A 92 -13.84 -0.39 17.12
CA SER A 92 -14.36 -0.71 15.79
C SER A 92 -13.75 -1.96 15.16
N TYR A 93 -12.72 -2.58 15.73
CA TYR A 93 -12.27 -3.93 15.35
C TYR A 93 -11.45 -4.59 16.48
N ALA A 94 -11.36 -5.93 16.45
CA ALA A 94 -10.54 -6.68 17.39
C ALA A 94 -9.07 -6.57 16.97
N GLY A 95 -8.23 -6.05 17.85
CA GLY A 95 -6.87 -5.64 17.49
C GLY A 95 -6.64 -4.12 17.46
N GLN A 96 -7.68 -3.30 17.62
CA GLN A 96 -7.52 -1.84 17.60
C GLN A 96 -6.63 -1.34 18.75
N PRO A 97 -5.60 -0.51 18.48
CA PRO A 97 -4.81 0.10 19.54
C PRO A 97 -5.66 0.93 20.52
N VAL A 98 -5.52 0.68 21.82
CA VAL A 98 -6.24 1.37 22.91
C VAL A 98 -5.29 2.22 23.76
N PHE A 99 -4.11 1.70 24.06
CA PHE A 99 -3.08 2.42 24.80
C PHE A 99 -1.69 2.06 24.28
N LEU A 100 -0.70 2.89 24.59
CA LEU A 100 0.70 2.75 24.16
C LEU A 100 1.61 2.61 25.38
N VAL A 101 2.52 1.64 25.37
CA VAL A 101 3.55 1.46 26.40
C VAL A 101 4.92 1.77 25.82
N ALA A 102 5.69 2.61 26.52
CA ALA A 102 7.13 2.76 26.29
C ALA A 102 7.91 2.09 27.43
N ALA A 103 8.85 1.22 27.08
CA ALA A 103 9.69 0.49 28.04
C ALA A 103 11.16 0.48 27.64
N THR A 104 12.02 -0.01 28.52
CA THR A 104 13.47 -0.11 28.32
C THR A 104 13.89 -1.23 27.36
N SER A 105 12.97 -2.12 26.98
CA SER A 105 13.21 -3.17 25.97
C SER A 105 11.91 -3.55 25.27
N HIS A 106 12.02 -4.06 24.04
CA HIS A 106 10.87 -4.55 23.27
C HIS A 106 10.09 -5.63 24.03
N LEU A 107 10.80 -6.57 24.66
CA LEU A 107 10.17 -7.62 25.46
C LEU A 107 9.44 -7.09 26.70
N ALA A 108 9.99 -6.07 27.38
CA ALA A 108 9.33 -5.45 28.52
C ALA A 108 8.02 -4.76 28.10
N ALA A 109 8.03 -4.00 27.01
CA ALA A 109 6.83 -3.35 26.47
C ALA A 109 5.74 -4.39 26.14
N ARG A 110 6.09 -5.46 25.42
CA ARG A 110 5.14 -6.52 25.04
C ARG A 110 4.59 -7.31 26.23
N LYS A 111 5.39 -7.55 27.27
CA LYS A 111 4.90 -8.18 28.50
C LYS A 111 3.98 -7.26 29.28
N ALA A 112 4.26 -5.96 29.30
CA ALA A 112 3.49 -4.98 30.04
C ALA A 112 2.09 -4.78 29.46
N VAL A 113 1.93 -4.67 28.13
CA VAL A 113 0.61 -4.47 27.51
C VAL A 113 -0.39 -5.59 27.84
N ARG A 114 0.09 -6.80 28.12
CA ARG A 114 -0.75 -7.95 28.50
C ARG A 114 -1.30 -7.89 29.93
N LYS A 115 -0.86 -6.92 30.74
CA LYS A 115 -1.33 -6.75 32.12
C LYS A 115 -2.52 -5.81 32.26
N ALA A 116 -2.94 -5.17 31.17
CA ALA A 116 -4.08 -4.26 31.20
C ALA A 116 -5.37 -5.01 31.52
N ARG A 117 -6.25 -4.34 32.26
CA ARG A 117 -7.63 -4.77 32.48
C ARG A 117 -8.54 -3.74 31.85
N ILE A 118 -9.24 -4.13 30.80
CA ILE A 118 -10.16 -3.24 30.07
C ILE A 118 -11.53 -3.90 30.12
N THR A 119 -12.53 -3.13 30.53
CA THR A 119 -13.92 -3.57 30.49
C THR A 119 -14.64 -2.89 29.32
N TYR A 120 -15.51 -3.65 28.66
CA TYR A 120 -16.20 -3.18 27.46
C TYR A 120 -17.71 -3.26 27.62
N GLN A 121 -18.40 -2.38 26.90
CA GLN A 121 -19.78 -2.60 26.48
C GLN A 121 -19.74 -3.04 25.02
N GLU A 122 -19.88 -4.34 24.81
CA GLU A 122 -19.92 -4.94 23.48
C GLU A 122 -21.22 -4.59 22.76
N ARG A 123 -21.14 -4.56 21.43
CA ARG A 123 -22.29 -4.52 20.53
C ARG A 123 -22.05 -5.54 19.42
N ASP A 124 -23.13 -5.95 18.75
CA ASP A 124 -23.01 -6.85 17.61
C ASP A 124 -22.16 -6.20 16.50
N PRO A 125 -21.07 -6.88 16.06
CA PRO A 125 -20.21 -6.37 15.02
C PRO A 125 -20.82 -6.62 13.63
N VAL A 126 -20.48 -5.76 12.68
CA VAL A 126 -20.76 -5.97 11.24
C VAL A 126 -19.50 -6.57 10.63
N LEU A 127 -19.48 -7.86 10.31
CA LEU A 127 -18.28 -8.60 9.87
C LEU A 127 -18.30 -9.01 8.40
N SER A 128 -19.47 -9.21 7.81
CA SER A 128 -19.64 -9.65 6.42
C SER A 128 -20.12 -8.52 5.50
N VAL A 129 -19.98 -8.73 4.18
CA VAL A 129 -20.56 -7.81 3.18
C VAL A 129 -22.08 -7.77 3.23
N ASP A 130 -22.74 -8.90 3.57
CA ASP A 130 -24.19 -8.98 3.71
C ASP A 130 -24.71 -8.19 4.92
N GLU A 131 -24.02 -8.31 6.06
CA GLU A 131 -24.33 -7.52 7.26
C GLU A 131 -24.12 -6.03 7.00
N ALA A 132 -23.05 -5.66 6.28
CA ALA A 132 -22.79 -4.27 5.94
C ALA A 132 -23.84 -3.70 5.00
N MET A 133 -24.25 -4.46 3.98
CA MET A 133 -25.35 -4.07 3.09
C MET A 133 -26.67 -3.90 3.85
N ALA A 134 -27.03 -4.84 4.72
CA ALA A 134 -28.25 -4.80 5.51
C ALA A 134 -28.28 -3.62 6.51
N ALA A 135 -27.12 -3.25 7.05
CA ALA A 135 -26.97 -2.12 7.95
C ALA A 135 -26.76 -0.77 7.25
N ASP A 136 -26.73 -0.76 5.90
CA ASP A 136 -26.31 0.38 5.08
C ASP A 136 -24.96 0.98 5.50
N ALA A 137 -24.05 0.12 5.95
CA ALA A 137 -22.73 0.50 6.45
C ALA A 137 -21.73 0.56 5.28
N ARG A 138 -21.49 1.78 4.79
CA ARG A 138 -20.61 2.03 3.62
C ARG A 138 -19.72 3.26 3.80
N PHE A 139 -18.70 3.33 2.95
CA PHE A 139 -17.98 4.56 2.62
C PHE A 139 -18.60 5.13 1.34
N GLU A 140 -18.67 6.47 1.26
CA GLU A 140 -19.38 7.24 0.22
C GLU A 140 -20.92 7.16 0.28
N ASP A 141 -21.57 8.13 -0.36
CA ASP A 141 -23.02 8.17 -0.53
C ASP A 141 -23.43 7.21 -1.66
N GLY A 142 -23.87 6.01 -1.28
CA GLY A 142 -24.31 4.96 -2.22
C GLY A 142 -23.17 4.27 -2.98
N PRO A 143 -23.48 3.38 -3.93
CA PRO A 143 -22.47 2.76 -4.78
C PRO A 143 -21.94 3.73 -5.85
N ARG A 144 -20.71 3.52 -6.32
CA ARG A 144 -20.27 4.11 -7.60
C ARG A 144 -20.68 3.21 -8.74
N ILE A 145 -21.26 3.82 -9.76
CA ILE A 145 -21.74 3.14 -10.96
C ILE A 145 -21.04 3.78 -12.16
N TRP A 146 -20.37 2.96 -12.98
CA TRP A 146 -19.81 3.36 -14.26
C TRP A 146 -20.40 2.50 -15.37
N GLU A 147 -20.66 3.13 -16.52
CA GLU A 147 -21.38 2.53 -17.62
C GLU A 147 -20.73 2.89 -18.97
N LYS A 148 -20.72 1.94 -19.88
CA LYS A 148 -20.40 2.07 -21.31
C LYS A 148 -21.54 1.39 -22.07
N GLY A 149 -22.18 2.07 -23.01
CA GLY A 149 -23.37 1.54 -23.70
C GLY A 149 -24.55 1.31 -22.74
N ASP A 150 -25.53 0.50 -23.15
CA ASP A 150 -26.67 0.11 -22.33
C ASP A 150 -26.63 -1.39 -22.06
N ALA A 151 -26.16 -1.77 -20.86
CA ALA A 151 -26.03 -3.18 -20.49
C ALA A 151 -27.40 -3.85 -20.26
N ALA A 152 -28.43 -3.11 -19.84
CA ALA A 152 -29.74 -3.67 -19.55
C ALA A 152 -30.45 -4.09 -20.84
N ASP A 153 -30.49 -3.19 -21.83
CA ASP A 153 -31.08 -3.48 -23.14
C ASP A 153 -30.30 -4.57 -23.87
N ALA A 154 -28.97 -4.49 -23.87
CA ALA A 154 -28.12 -5.49 -24.54
C ALA A 154 -28.18 -6.88 -23.88
N LEU A 155 -28.43 -6.98 -22.57
CA LEU A 155 -28.71 -8.25 -21.89
C LEU A 155 -30.10 -8.81 -22.25
N ALA A 156 -31.11 -7.96 -22.41
CA ALA A 156 -32.46 -8.38 -22.78
C ALA A 156 -32.52 -8.93 -24.22
N GLU A 157 -31.69 -8.41 -25.12
CA GLU A 157 -31.58 -8.84 -26.52
C GLU A 157 -30.55 -9.96 -26.74
N ALA A 158 -29.76 -10.32 -25.73
CA ALA A 158 -28.68 -11.30 -25.86
C ALA A 158 -29.23 -12.71 -26.19
N PRO A 159 -28.63 -13.43 -27.17
CA PRO A 159 -29.04 -14.80 -27.49
C PRO A 159 -28.90 -15.77 -26.32
N ASN A 160 -27.83 -15.62 -25.54
CA ASN A 160 -27.55 -16.42 -24.36
C ASN A 160 -27.17 -15.50 -23.18
N VAL A 161 -27.57 -15.88 -21.97
CA VAL A 161 -27.24 -15.16 -20.74
C VAL A 161 -26.76 -16.13 -19.68
N VAL A 162 -25.69 -15.78 -18.99
CA VAL A 162 -25.23 -16.46 -17.77
C VAL A 162 -25.17 -15.47 -16.62
N SER A 163 -25.53 -15.92 -15.43
CA SER A 163 -25.40 -15.15 -14.19
C SER A 163 -24.70 -15.97 -13.13
N GLY A 164 -23.96 -15.30 -12.24
CA GLY A 164 -23.27 -15.99 -11.17
C GLY A 164 -22.63 -15.06 -10.15
N THR A 165 -21.96 -15.69 -9.19
CA THR A 165 -21.25 -14.98 -8.12
C THR A 165 -19.88 -15.61 -7.93
N ILE A 166 -18.88 -14.77 -7.67
CA ILE A 166 -17.56 -15.19 -7.21
C ILE A 166 -17.23 -14.47 -5.90
N VAL A 167 -16.71 -15.22 -4.94
CA VAL A 167 -16.22 -14.70 -3.66
C VAL A 167 -14.71 -14.91 -3.61
N MET A 168 -13.98 -13.85 -3.26
CA MET A 168 -12.53 -13.82 -3.20
C MET A 168 -12.10 -13.44 -1.79
N GLY A 169 -11.30 -14.29 -1.14
CA GLY A 169 -10.72 -13.97 0.17
C GLY A 169 -9.71 -12.81 0.10
N GLY A 170 -9.48 -12.18 1.25
CA GLY A 170 -8.43 -11.18 1.42
C GLY A 170 -7.05 -11.81 1.44
N GLN A 171 -6.02 -10.97 1.55
CA GLN A 171 -4.62 -11.43 1.52
C GLN A 171 -3.75 -10.60 2.47
N GLU A 172 -3.02 -11.28 3.33
CA GLU A 172 -1.98 -10.71 4.19
C GLU A 172 -0.69 -10.46 3.38
N HIS A 173 -0.05 -9.30 3.55
CA HIS A 173 1.14 -8.94 2.78
C HIS A 173 2.34 -9.81 3.12
N PHE A 174 2.49 -10.15 4.40
CA PHE A 174 3.55 -11.01 4.91
C PHE A 174 4.95 -10.60 4.44
N TYR A 175 5.22 -9.28 4.38
CA TYR A 175 6.58 -8.77 4.23
C TYR A 175 7.48 -9.35 5.32
N LEU A 176 8.70 -9.79 4.98
CA LEU A 176 9.56 -10.51 5.93
C LEU A 176 10.05 -9.61 7.06
N GLU A 177 10.45 -8.38 6.74
CA GLU A 177 10.60 -7.32 7.74
C GLU A 177 9.21 -6.78 8.06
N GLY A 178 8.75 -6.89 9.31
CA GLY A 178 7.49 -6.31 9.77
C GLY A 178 7.43 -4.78 9.69
N GLN A 179 6.35 -4.18 10.21
CA GLN A 179 6.29 -2.75 10.44
C GLN A 179 7.34 -2.31 11.47
N ALA A 180 8.09 -1.25 11.15
CA ALA A 180 9.11 -0.71 12.03
C ALA A 180 9.33 0.80 11.84
N ALA A 181 9.51 1.51 12.95
CA ALA A 181 9.91 2.91 12.99
C ALA A 181 10.89 3.17 14.14
N LEU A 182 11.80 4.12 13.94
CA LEU A 182 12.73 4.65 14.93
C LEU A 182 12.73 6.17 14.80
N VAL A 183 12.44 6.88 15.89
CA VAL A 183 12.45 8.35 15.93
C VAL A 183 13.50 8.83 16.91
N LEU A 184 14.34 9.75 16.45
CA LEU A 184 15.37 10.44 17.22
C LEU A 184 14.95 11.91 17.39
N PRO A 185 14.64 12.37 18.61
CA PRO A 185 14.37 13.79 18.84
C PRO A 185 15.65 14.61 18.58
N GLN A 186 15.48 15.79 18.01
CA GLN A 186 16.55 16.73 17.64
C GLN A 186 16.39 18.05 18.43
N GLU A 187 17.28 19.01 18.17
CA GLU A 187 17.20 20.35 18.76
C GLU A 187 15.89 21.06 18.40
N ASN A 188 15.43 21.96 19.27
CA ASN A 188 14.23 22.77 19.04
C ASN A 188 12.92 21.98 18.78
N GLY A 189 12.86 20.70 19.18
CA GLY A 189 11.69 19.85 18.99
C GLY A 189 11.62 19.17 17.62
N ASP A 190 12.62 19.35 16.76
CA ASP A 190 12.70 18.68 15.47
C ASP A 190 12.80 17.15 15.63
N MET A 191 12.45 16.41 14.57
CA MET A 191 12.40 14.94 14.59
C MET A 191 13.12 14.33 13.38
N LEU A 192 14.02 13.39 13.64
CA LEU A 192 14.55 12.48 12.62
C LEU A 192 13.85 11.12 12.72
N VAL A 193 13.14 10.74 11.67
CA VAL A 193 12.34 9.52 11.58
C VAL A 193 13.00 8.56 10.60
N HIS A 194 13.39 7.38 11.08
CA HIS A 194 13.69 6.23 10.23
C HIS A 194 12.47 5.32 10.21
N SER A 195 11.92 5.05 9.03
CA SER A 195 10.69 4.24 8.91
C SER A 195 10.81 3.23 7.78
N SER A 196 10.27 2.05 8.01
CA SER A 196 10.10 1.03 6.98
C SER A 196 8.80 1.35 6.23
N THR A 197 8.83 2.35 5.35
CA THR A 197 7.65 2.89 4.66
C THR A 197 7.86 2.98 3.14
N GLN A 198 6.78 2.86 2.38
CA GLN A 198 6.75 3.20 0.95
C GLN A 198 6.50 4.68 0.71
N HIS A 199 6.03 5.41 1.73
CA HIS A 199 5.59 6.80 1.59
C HIS A 199 6.23 7.71 2.67
N PRO A 200 7.53 8.06 2.54
CA PRO A 200 8.20 8.89 3.55
C PRO A 200 7.61 10.30 3.66
N THR A 201 7.03 10.86 2.59
CA THR A 201 6.35 12.16 2.61
C THR A 201 5.09 12.14 3.47
N GLU A 202 4.29 11.08 3.41
CA GLU A 202 3.10 10.96 4.28
C GLU A 202 3.51 10.77 5.74
N ILE A 203 4.53 9.96 6.03
CA ILE A 203 5.10 9.84 7.38
C ILE A 203 5.52 11.21 7.92
N GLN A 204 6.19 12.03 7.10
CA GLN A 204 6.61 13.37 7.47
C GLN A 204 5.41 14.23 7.84
N HIS A 205 4.39 14.25 6.97
CA HIS A 205 3.17 15.01 7.17
C HIS A 205 2.43 14.59 8.45
N LYS A 206 2.27 13.27 8.66
CA LYS A 206 1.56 12.72 9.81
C LYS A 206 2.27 12.95 11.13
N VAL A 207 3.58 12.78 11.18
CA VAL A 207 4.38 13.09 12.38
C VAL A 207 4.35 14.60 12.68
N ALA A 208 4.49 15.44 11.66
CA ALA A 208 4.42 16.90 11.81
C ALA A 208 3.06 17.34 12.37
N HIS A 209 1.97 16.83 11.80
CA HIS A 209 0.61 17.13 12.27
C HIS A 209 0.38 16.64 13.70
N ALA A 210 0.77 15.40 14.01
CA ALA A 210 0.56 14.81 15.34
C ALA A 210 1.25 15.60 16.46
N LEU A 211 2.45 16.15 16.18
CA LEU A 211 3.23 16.94 17.14
C LEU A 211 3.02 18.46 17.03
N HIS A 212 2.16 18.92 16.12
CA HIS A 212 1.98 20.33 15.78
C HIS A 212 3.29 21.05 15.37
N LEU A 213 4.13 20.34 14.61
CA LEU A 213 5.37 20.88 14.05
C LEU A 213 5.15 21.31 12.58
N PRO A 214 5.92 22.30 12.08
CA PRO A 214 6.00 22.52 10.65
C PRO A 214 6.69 21.33 9.96
N MET A 215 6.32 21.02 8.71
CA MET A 215 6.90 19.87 7.98
C MET A 215 8.44 19.91 7.89
N HIS A 216 9.05 21.10 7.85
CA HIS A 216 10.51 21.23 7.82
C HIS A 216 11.20 20.81 9.12
N GLY A 217 10.47 20.76 10.25
CA GLY A 217 10.97 20.24 11.53
C GLY A 217 10.93 18.71 11.62
N VAL A 218 10.45 18.02 10.59
CA VAL A 218 10.40 16.56 10.52
C VAL A 218 11.17 16.09 9.29
N ARG A 219 12.20 15.27 9.50
CA ARG A 219 12.97 14.61 8.44
C ARG A 219 12.71 13.12 8.47
N VAL A 220 12.33 12.54 7.33
CA VAL A 220 12.09 11.09 7.20
C VAL A 220 13.14 10.46 6.29
N GLU A 221 13.78 9.40 6.76
CA GLU A 221 14.77 8.63 6.02
C GLU A 221 14.37 7.16 5.89
N THR A 222 14.21 6.71 4.65
CA THR A 222 13.95 5.31 4.32
C THR A 222 15.07 4.81 3.42
N ARG A 223 15.86 3.82 3.88
CA ARG A 223 16.95 3.25 3.08
C ARG A 223 16.50 2.09 2.19
N ARG A 224 15.74 1.16 2.78
CA ARG A 224 15.22 -0.07 2.16
C ARG A 224 14.12 -0.66 3.04
N MET A 225 13.35 -1.61 2.51
CA MET A 225 12.38 -2.42 3.24
C MET A 225 12.57 -3.90 2.91
N GLY A 226 12.33 -4.79 3.87
CA GLY A 226 12.27 -6.24 3.71
C GLY A 226 10.92 -6.69 3.15
N GLY A 227 10.48 -6.04 2.07
CA GLY A 227 9.13 -6.15 1.50
C GLY A 227 8.18 -5.09 2.04
N GLY A 228 7.20 -4.72 1.20
CA GLY A 228 6.12 -3.78 1.54
C GLY A 228 4.82 -4.16 0.85
N PHE A 229 4.87 -4.35 -0.47
CA PHE A 229 3.76 -4.91 -1.26
C PHE A 229 2.44 -4.12 -1.17
N GLY A 230 2.48 -2.84 -0.80
CA GLY A 230 1.32 -1.98 -0.53
C GLY A 230 1.05 -1.80 0.97
N GLY A 231 1.31 -2.82 1.80
CA GLY A 231 1.02 -2.79 3.24
C GLY A 231 1.92 -1.84 4.04
N LYS A 232 2.86 -1.15 3.41
CA LYS A 232 3.70 -0.10 4.01
C LYS A 232 3.49 1.26 3.34
N GLU A 233 2.41 1.43 2.58
CA GLU A 233 2.02 2.70 1.95
C GLU A 233 1.50 3.68 2.99
N SER A 234 0.47 3.30 3.75
CA SER A 234 -0.12 4.12 4.83
C SER A 234 0.07 3.51 6.23
N GLN A 235 0.11 2.18 6.34
CA GLN A 235 0.09 1.49 7.65
C GLN A 235 1.32 1.74 8.53
N GLY A 236 2.40 2.30 7.97
CA GLY A 236 3.57 2.76 8.71
C GLY A 236 3.32 4.01 9.58
N ASN A 237 2.23 4.74 9.33
CA ASN A 237 1.90 5.99 10.02
C ASN A 237 1.79 5.82 11.53
N ALA A 238 1.03 4.82 11.99
CA ALA A 238 0.79 4.59 13.41
C ALA A 238 2.09 4.39 14.21
N LEU A 239 3.06 3.64 13.67
CA LEU A 239 4.33 3.41 14.35
C LEU A 239 5.18 4.67 14.40
N ALA A 240 5.27 5.41 13.28
CA ALA A 240 6.06 6.63 13.22
C ALA A 240 5.50 7.71 14.16
N ILE A 241 4.16 7.89 14.18
CA ILE A 241 3.48 8.81 15.09
C ILE A 241 3.71 8.37 16.55
N ALA A 242 3.50 7.10 16.89
CA ALA A 242 3.73 6.60 18.24
C ALA A 242 5.17 6.83 18.73
N CYS A 243 6.16 6.54 17.88
CA CYS A 243 7.55 6.83 18.17
C CYS A 243 7.81 8.32 18.36
N ALA A 244 7.24 9.18 17.51
CA ALA A 244 7.44 10.62 17.59
C ALA A 244 6.81 11.23 18.84
N VAL A 245 5.58 10.82 19.21
CA VAL A 245 4.90 11.23 20.45
C VAL A 245 5.73 10.85 21.68
N VAL A 246 6.24 9.62 21.73
CA VAL A 246 7.08 9.19 22.86
C VAL A 246 8.42 9.92 22.87
N ALA A 247 9.05 10.12 21.72
CA ALA A 247 10.31 10.85 21.60
C ALA A 247 10.17 12.29 22.08
N ALA A 248 9.13 13.01 21.63
CA ALA A 248 8.81 14.35 22.07
C ALA A 248 8.56 14.44 23.58
N ALA A 249 7.75 13.52 24.12
CA ALA A 249 7.34 13.55 25.52
C ALA A 249 8.43 13.11 26.51
N THR A 250 9.48 12.42 26.04
CA THR A 250 10.54 11.87 26.91
C THR A 250 11.93 12.42 26.64
N GLY A 251 12.13 13.11 25.51
CA GLY A 251 13.45 13.54 25.04
C GLY A 251 14.39 12.37 24.69
N ARG A 252 13.85 11.14 24.55
CA ARG A 252 14.64 9.93 24.30
C ARG A 252 14.30 9.34 22.92
N PRO A 253 15.26 8.73 22.22
CA PRO A 253 14.96 7.92 21.05
C PRO A 253 13.87 6.89 21.31
N ALA A 254 12.94 6.71 20.38
CA ALA A 254 11.86 5.72 20.50
C ALA A 254 11.82 4.81 19.27
N LYS A 255 11.84 3.50 19.48
CA LYS A 255 11.76 2.48 18.44
C LYS A 255 10.52 1.62 18.63
N MET A 256 9.78 1.38 17.57
CA MET A 256 8.67 0.44 17.53
C MET A 256 8.87 -0.54 16.39
N ARG A 257 8.65 -1.81 16.70
CA ARG A 257 8.47 -2.85 15.69
C ARG A 257 7.33 -3.75 16.14
N TYR A 258 6.41 -4.02 15.23
CA TYR A 258 5.41 -5.04 15.52
C TYR A 258 6.08 -6.41 15.55
N ASP A 259 5.63 -7.24 16.48
CA ASP A 259 5.84 -8.67 16.33
C ASP A 259 4.92 -9.21 15.25
N ARG A 260 5.20 -10.38 14.69
CA ARG A 260 4.41 -10.89 13.56
C ARG A 260 2.92 -11.00 13.86
N ASP A 261 2.57 -11.48 15.05
CA ASP A 261 1.17 -11.63 15.46
C ASP A 261 0.47 -10.27 15.59
N ASP A 262 1.17 -9.28 16.17
CA ASP A 262 0.68 -7.92 16.34
C ASP A 262 0.51 -7.25 14.95
N ASP A 263 1.46 -7.45 14.04
CA ASP A 263 1.46 -6.92 12.68
C ASP A 263 0.22 -7.39 11.90
N MET A 264 -0.02 -8.70 11.88
CA MET A 264 -1.18 -9.31 11.21
C MET A 264 -2.51 -9.00 11.90
N THR A 265 -2.49 -8.62 13.19
CA THR A 265 -3.69 -8.26 13.96
C THR A 265 -4.09 -6.81 13.73
N ILE A 266 -3.12 -5.91 13.64
CA ILE A 266 -3.33 -4.46 13.57
C ILE A 266 -3.49 -4.00 12.12
N THR A 267 -2.60 -4.44 11.23
CA THR A 267 -2.50 -3.86 9.88
C THR A 267 -3.60 -4.38 8.94
N GLY A 268 -3.96 -3.51 8.00
CA GLY A 268 -4.83 -3.82 6.89
C GLY A 268 -4.33 -4.94 5.99
N LYS A 269 -5.26 -5.51 5.23
CA LYS A 269 -5.01 -6.58 4.24
C LYS A 269 -5.51 -6.15 2.87
N ARG A 270 -5.28 -6.97 1.84
CA ARG A 270 -6.02 -6.83 0.57
C ARG A 270 -7.52 -6.94 0.85
N HIS A 271 -8.30 -6.03 0.27
CA HIS A 271 -9.75 -6.09 0.22
C HIS A 271 -10.24 -7.42 -0.36
N ASP A 272 -11.02 -8.16 0.42
CA ASP A 272 -11.87 -9.22 -0.12
C ASP A 272 -13.05 -8.64 -0.88
N PHE A 273 -13.47 -9.38 -1.91
CA PHE A 273 -14.52 -8.99 -2.83
C PHE A 273 -15.53 -10.13 -2.97
N ARG A 274 -16.82 -9.76 -3.01
CA ARG A 274 -17.84 -10.56 -3.71
C ARG A 274 -18.17 -9.82 -5.01
N ILE A 275 -18.20 -10.54 -6.12
CA ILE A 275 -18.63 -10.00 -7.41
C ILE A 275 -19.79 -10.84 -7.90
N GLU A 276 -20.93 -10.20 -8.09
CA GLU A 276 -22.09 -10.73 -8.80
C GLU A 276 -22.03 -10.24 -10.24
N TYR A 277 -22.47 -11.09 -11.17
CA TYR A 277 -22.44 -10.74 -12.59
C TYR A 277 -23.61 -11.34 -13.36
N SER A 278 -23.98 -10.66 -14.44
CA SER A 278 -24.76 -11.19 -15.57
C SER A 278 -24.05 -10.84 -16.87
N ALA A 279 -23.96 -11.80 -17.80
CA ALA A 279 -23.26 -11.60 -19.07
C ALA A 279 -24.09 -12.15 -20.23
N GLY A 280 -24.27 -11.32 -21.26
CA GLY A 280 -24.94 -11.65 -22.51
C GLY A 280 -23.93 -11.93 -23.61
N PHE A 281 -24.16 -12.98 -24.40
CA PHE A 281 -23.23 -13.42 -25.43
C PHE A 281 -23.91 -14.17 -26.58
N ASP A 282 -23.23 -14.22 -27.73
CA ASP A 282 -23.65 -14.98 -28.91
C ASP A 282 -23.18 -16.45 -28.88
N ASP A 283 -23.59 -17.26 -29.87
CA ASP A 283 -23.19 -18.67 -29.97
C ASP A 283 -21.68 -18.86 -30.22
N ASP A 284 -20.98 -17.79 -30.64
CA ASP A 284 -19.54 -17.77 -30.78
C ASP A 284 -18.80 -17.46 -29.47
N GLY A 285 -19.52 -17.08 -28.42
CA GLY A 285 -18.98 -16.67 -27.13
C GLY A 285 -18.50 -15.22 -27.10
N ARG A 286 -18.88 -14.39 -28.06
CA ARG A 286 -18.63 -12.94 -28.00
C ARG A 286 -19.62 -12.28 -27.05
N LEU A 287 -19.08 -11.50 -26.12
CA LEU A 287 -19.84 -10.72 -25.17
C LEU A 287 -20.51 -9.54 -25.88
N CYS A 288 -21.81 -9.38 -25.70
CA CYS A 288 -22.51 -8.15 -26.07
C CYS A 288 -22.70 -7.24 -24.86
N ALA A 289 -22.88 -7.83 -23.67
CA ALA A 289 -23.14 -7.09 -22.44
C ALA A 289 -22.57 -7.78 -21.19
N VAL A 290 -22.10 -7.01 -20.23
CA VAL A 290 -21.82 -7.49 -18.87
C VAL A 290 -22.29 -6.47 -17.84
N ASP A 291 -23.00 -6.93 -16.81
CA ASP A 291 -23.37 -6.16 -15.64
C ASP A 291 -22.71 -6.77 -14.41
N PHE A 292 -21.89 -5.99 -13.71
CA PHE A 292 -21.19 -6.38 -12.49
C PHE A 292 -21.71 -5.61 -11.28
N VAL A 293 -21.89 -6.32 -10.17
CA VAL A 293 -22.04 -5.72 -8.83
C VAL A 293 -20.89 -6.18 -7.94
N GLN A 294 -20.06 -5.25 -7.51
CA GLN A 294 -18.89 -5.48 -6.68
C GLN A 294 -19.17 -5.08 -5.24
N PHE A 295 -18.84 -5.94 -4.29
CA PHE A 295 -18.92 -5.66 -2.86
C PHE A 295 -17.51 -5.76 -2.27
N ALA A 296 -16.89 -4.60 -2.06
CA ALA A 296 -15.57 -4.51 -1.44
C ALA A 296 -15.71 -4.39 0.07
N ARG A 297 -15.11 -5.30 0.85
CA ARG A 297 -15.05 -5.16 2.31
C ARG A 297 -13.86 -4.29 2.70
N CYS A 298 -14.15 -3.08 3.16
CA CYS A 298 -13.15 -2.04 3.40
C CYS A 298 -12.60 -2.00 4.84
N GLY A 299 -13.32 -2.59 5.80
CA GLY A 299 -12.95 -2.52 7.21
C GLY A 299 -13.53 -1.31 7.92
N TRP A 300 -12.97 -0.96 9.08
CA TRP A 300 -13.55 0.01 10.00
C TRP A 300 -13.32 1.49 9.62
N ALA A 301 -12.29 1.74 8.83
CA ALA A 301 -11.89 3.06 8.33
C ALA A 301 -11.63 2.98 6.82
N GLN A 302 -11.54 4.14 6.17
CA GLN A 302 -11.50 4.18 4.71
C GLN A 302 -10.13 3.77 4.15
N ASP A 303 -9.04 4.24 4.75
CA ASP A 303 -7.69 4.12 4.21
C ASP A 303 -7.66 4.43 2.69
N LEU A 304 -7.19 3.49 1.87
CA LEU A 304 -7.11 3.58 0.42
C LEU A 304 -8.23 2.78 -0.29
N SER A 305 -9.33 2.52 0.41
CA SER A 305 -10.43 1.69 -0.13
C SER A 305 -11.08 2.27 -1.38
N LEU A 306 -11.26 3.59 -1.46
CA LEU A 306 -11.87 4.22 -2.64
C LEU A 306 -11.03 4.00 -3.91
N PRO A 307 -9.74 4.41 -3.96
CA PRO A 307 -8.94 4.22 -5.16
C PRO A 307 -8.66 2.74 -5.48
N VAL A 308 -8.69 1.84 -4.48
CA VAL A 308 -8.64 0.38 -4.72
C VAL A 308 -9.89 -0.11 -5.43
N ALA A 309 -11.08 0.28 -4.96
CA ALA A 309 -12.34 -0.11 -5.59
C ALA A 309 -12.47 0.49 -6.99
N ASP A 310 -12.06 1.74 -7.19
CA ASP A 310 -12.04 2.39 -8.51
C ASP A 310 -11.14 1.64 -9.48
N ARG A 311 -9.94 1.22 -9.04
CA ARG A 311 -9.06 0.41 -9.89
C ARG A 311 -9.65 -0.97 -10.20
N ALA A 312 -10.40 -1.58 -9.27
CA ALA A 312 -11.12 -2.83 -9.57
C ALA A 312 -12.16 -2.61 -10.68
N MET A 313 -12.93 -1.52 -10.62
CA MET A 313 -13.87 -1.14 -11.69
C MET A 313 -13.14 -0.92 -13.03
N LEU A 314 -12.02 -0.18 -13.03
CA LEU A 314 -11.21 0.11 -14.23
C LEU A 314 -10.56 -1.12 -14.87
N HIS A 315 -10.53 -2.28 -14.20
CA HIS A 315 -9.97 -3.52 -14.73
C HIS A 315 -11.02 -4.64 -14.80
N SER A 316 -12.31 -4.29 -14.74
CA SER A 316 -13.42 -5.25 -14.84
C SER A 316 -13.66 -5.73 -16.28
N ASP A 317 -12.98 -5.14 -17.26
CA ASP A 317 -12.93 -5.54 -18.66
C ASP A 317 -11.66 -6.36 -18.98
N ASN A 318 -10.60 -6.22 -18.18
CA ASN A 318 -9.29 -6.86 -18.37
C ASN A 318 -8.70 -6.60 -19.76
N ALA A 319 -8.84 -7.57 -20.67
CA ALA A 319 -8.30 -7.52 -22.03
C ALA A 319 -9.41 -7.64 -23.09
N TYR A 320 -10.67 -7.51 -22.68
CA TYR A 320 -11.82 -7.88 -23.48
C TYR A 320 -12.62 -6.65 -23.90
N ASP A 321 -12.92 -6.53 -25.19
CA ASP A 321 -13.83 -5.51 -25.68
C ASP A 321 -15.26 -5.90 -25.36
N ILE A 322 -15.85 -5.18 -24.41
CA ILE A 322 -17.23 -5.35 -23.98
C ILE A 322 -18.02 -4.15 -24.50
N PRO A 323 -18.95 -4.33 -25.46
CA PRO A 323 -19.70 -3.22 -26.05
C PRO A 323 -20.57 -2.49 -25.04
N ALA A 324 -21.31 -3.25 -24.22
CA ALA A 324 -22.13 -2.72 -23.13
C ALA A 324 -21.65 -3.24 -21.77
N LEU A 325 -21.18 -2.35 -20.90
CA LEU A 325 -20.64 -2.71 -19.59
C LEU A 325 -21.21 -1.80 -18.53
N ARG A 326 -21.78 -2.39 -17.48
CA ARG A 326 -22.14 -1.70 -16.24
C ARG A 326 -21.32 -2.28 -15.09
N VAL A 327 -20.73 -1.42 -14.28
CA VAL A 327 -20.07 -1.81 -13.03
C VAL A 327 -20.63 -0.97 -11.90
N GLU A 328 -21.34 -1.61 -10.99
CA GLU A 328 -21.78 -1.05 -9.72
C GLU A 328 -20.86 -1.53 -8.61
N SER A 329 -20.36 -0.66 -7.75
CA SER A 329 -19.43 -1.05 -6.69
C SER A 329 -19.80 -0.43 -5.34
N HIS A 330 -19.88 -1.28 -4.32
CA HIS A 330 -20.20 -0.93 -2.94
C HIS A 330 -18.94 -1.02 -2.08
N ARG A 331 -18.58 0.08 -1.41
CA ARG A 331 -17.41 0.17 -0.53
C ARG A 331 -17.86 0.02 0.91
N LEU A 332 -17.84 -1.21 1.45
CA LEU A 332 -18.57 -1.58 2.65
C LEU A 332 -17.75 -1.43 3.93
N LYS A 333 -18.32 -0.74 4.91
CA LYS A 333 -17.73 -0.51 6.22
C LYS A 333 -18.06 -1.68 7.15
N THR A 334 -17.04 -2.28 7.74
CA THR A 334 -17.16 -3.45 8.65
C THR A 334 -16.33 -3.27 9.91
N ASN A 335 -16.53 -4.12 10.91
CA ASN A 335 -15.78 -4.17 12.15
C ASN A 335 -14.55 -5.09 12.04
N MET A 336 -13.83 -4.93 10.92
CA MET A 336 -12.58 -5.62 10.55
C MET A 336 -11.44 -4.59 10.45
N GLN A 337 -10.19 -5.05 10.36
CA GLN A 337 -9.04 -4.19 10.05
C GLN A 337 -9.31 -3.35 8.80
N SER A 338 -8.81 -2.11 8.79
CA SER A 338 -8.92 -1.19 7.64
C SER A 338 -8.14 -1.78 6.47
N ALA A 339 -8.83 -2.30 5.46
CA ALA A 339 -8.18 -2.91 4.31
C ALA A 339 -7.44 -1.83 3.50
N THR A 340 -6.27 -2.19 2.97
CA THR A 340 -5.31 -1.22 2.43
C THR A 340 -4.74 -1.67 1.08
N ALA A 341 -3.83 -0.87 0.55
CA ALA A 341 -3.07 -1.18 -0.65
C ALA A 341 -2.43 -2.57 -0.57
N TYR A 342 -2.61 -3.38 -1.62
CA TYR A 342 -1.83 -4.59 -1.87
C TYR A 342 -1.45 -4.59 -3.35
N ARG A 343 -0.23 -5.01 -3.73
CA ARG A 343 0.22 -5.21 -5.12
C ARG A 343 -0.91 -5.62 -6.08
N GLY A 344 -1.18 -4.78 -7.07
CA GLY A 344 -2.30 -4.87 -8.02
C GLY A 344 -3.44 -3.90 -7.71
N PHE A 345 -3.64 -3.58 -6.43
CA PHE A 345 -4.43 -2.45 -5.93
C PHE A 345 -5.89 -2.48 -6.40
N GLY A 346 -6.58 -3.61 -6.27
CA GLY A 346 -7.96 -3.80 -6.76
C GLY A 346 -8.05 -4.39 -8.16
N GLY A 347 -7.04 -4.16 -9.01
CA GLY A 347 -6.97 -4.73 -10.35
C GLY A 347 -7.16 -6.26 -10.39
N PRO A 348 -6.44 -7.05 -9.56
CA PRO A 348 -6.65 -8.49 -9.50
C PRO A 348 -8.08 -8.91 -9.18
N GLN A 349 -8.78 -8.13 -8.34
CA GLN A 349 -10.17 -8.41 -7.99
C GLN A 349 -11.12 -8.15 -9.16
N GLY A 350 -10.97 -7.00 -9.85
CA GLY A 350 -11.74 -6.69 -11.06
C GLY A 350 -11.51 -7.71 -12.18
N MET A 351 -10.23 -8.02 -12.48
CA MET A 351 -9.87 -8.96 -13.53
C MET A 351 -10.38 -10.38 -13.25
N LEU A 352 -10.32 -10.85 -12.00
CA LEU A 352 -10.82 -12.20 -11.67
C LEU A 352 -12.34 -12.30 -11.89
N GLY A 353 -13.09 -11.20 -11.73
CA GLY A 353 -14.51 -11.12 -12.05
C GLY A 353 -14.80 -11.48 -13.51
N ILE A 354 -14.16 -10.79 -14.45
CA ILE A 354 -14.37 -11.04 -15.89
C ILE A 354 -13.75 -12.35 -16.39
N GLU A 355 -12.63 -12.80 -15.81
CA GLU A 355 -12.11 -14.15 -16.09
C GLU A 355 -13.12 -15.24 -15.70
N ARG A 356 -13.84 -15.04 -14.59
CA ARG A 356 -14.90 -15.97 -14.17
C ARG A 356 -16.09 -15.96 -15.13
N VAL A 357 -16.46 -14.79 -15.67
CA VAL A 357 -17.50 -14.66 -16.69
C VAL A 357 -17.12 -15.47 -17.92
N LEU A 358 -15.93 -15.28 -18.47
CA LEU A 358 -15.50 -15.96 -19.71
C LEU A 358 -15.39 -17.47 -19.55
N ASP A 359 -14.92 -17.95 -18.39
CA ASP A 359 -14.94 -19.38 -18.09
C ASP A 359 -16.38 -19.94 -17.99
N HIS A 360 -17.32 -19.17 -17.45
CA HIS A 360 -18.73 -19.57 -17.38
C HIS A 360 -19.36 -19.63 -18.78
N VAL A 361 -19.12 -18.61 -19.62
CA VAL A 361 -19.56 -18.57 -21.02
C VAL A 361 -19.00 -19.76 -21.81
N ALA A 362 -17.70 -20.03 -21.69
CA ALA A 362 -17.07 -21.16 -22.37
C ALA A 362 -17.68 -22.51 -21.96
N HIS A 363 -17.95 -22.69 -20.66
CA HIS A 363 -18.60 -23.89 -20.16
C HIS A 363 -20.04 -24.04 -20.68
N ALA A 364 -20.82 -22.95 -20.68
CA ALA A 364 -22.19 -22.95 -21.17
C ALA A 364 -22.28 -23.35 -22.66
N LEU A 365 -21.31 -22.93 -23.47
CA LEU A 365 -21.21 -23.28 -24.90
C LEU A 365 -20.49 -24.61 -25.17
N GLY A 366 -19.83 -25.19 -24.17
CA GLY A 366 -18.96 -26.36 -24.37
C GLY A 366 -17.74 -26.09 -25.25
N ARG A 367 -17.22 -24.85 -25.26
CA ARG A 367 -16.06 -24.42 -26.06
C ARG A 367 -14.78 -24.36 -25.23
N ASP A 368 -13.64 -24.36 -25.90
CA ASP A 368 -12.35 -24.09 -25.26
C ASP A 368 -12.36 -22.65 -24.66
N PRO A 369 -12.10 -22.48 -23.35
CA PRO A 369 -12.03 -21.17 -22.74
C PRO A 369 -11.01 -20.21 -23.38
N LEU A 370 -9.97 -20.72 -24.06
CA LEU A 370 -9.04 -19.88 -24.80
C LEU A 370 -9.65 -19.29 -26.07
N GLU A 371 -10.51 -20.04 -26.77
CA GLU A 371 -11.21 -19.56 -27.96
C GLU A 371 -12.16 -18.41 -27.61
N VAL A 372 -12.93 -18.57 -26.53
CA VAL A 372 -13.85 -17.54 -26.04
C VAL A 372 -13.09 -16.27 -25.64
N ARG A 373 -11.97 -16.39 -24.91
CA ARG A 373 -11.12 -15.23 -24.59
C ARG A 373 -10.64 -14.50 -25.84
N ARG A 374 -10.13 -15.23 -26.83
CA ARG A 374 -9.63 -14.66 -28.09
C ARG A 374 -10.70 -13.96 -28.91
N ALA A 375 -11.92 -14.50 -28.91
CA ALA A 375 -13.05 -13.91 -29.62
C ALA A 375 -13.42 -12.52 -29.09
N ASN A 376 -13.03 -12.21 -27.85
CA ASN A 376 -13.37 -10.99 -27.14
C ASN A 376 -12.19 -10.03 -26.95
N TYR A 377 -10.97 -10.33 -27.41
CA TYR A 377 -9.86 -9.40 -27.17
C TYR A 377 -10.11 -8.03 -27.80
N TYR A 378 -9.64 -6.99 -27.11
CA TYR A 378 -9.50 -5.67 -27.72
C TYR A 378 -8.73 -5.76 -29.03
N ALA A 379 -9.17 -4.99 -30.03
CA ALA A 379 -8.44 -4.83 -31.27
C ALA A 379 -7.10 -4.11 -31.03
N ASP A 380 -6.12 -4.37 -31.89
CA ASP A 380 -4.88 -3.59 -31.91
C ASP A 380 -5.23 -2.10 -32.06
N ALA A 381 -4.56 -1.26 -31.28
CA ALA A 381 -4.66 0.18 -31.46
C ALA A 381 -4.28 0.51 -32.91
N ALA A 382 -5.13 1.27 -33.60
CA ALA A 382 -4.80 1.77 -34.92
C ALA A 382 -3.44 2.50 -34.85
N PRO A 383 -2.55 2.34 -35.85
CA PRO A 383 -1.30 3.08 -35.87
C PRO A 383 -1.61 4.56 -35.73
N VAL A 384 -1.15 5.17 -34.63
CA VAL A 384 -1.18 6.62 -34.50
C VAL A 384 -0.16 7.12 -35.52
N ASP A 385 -0.58 7.90 -36.51
CA ASP A 385 0.36 8.53 -37.43
C ASP A 385 1.37 9.30 -36.57
N ALA A 386 2.66 8.98 -36.74
CA ALA A 386 3.74 9.50 -35.89
C ALA A 386 3.84 11.04 -35.90
N ALA A 387 3.11 11.71 -36.80
CA ALA A 387 2.99 13.15 -36.89
C ALA A 387 2.18 13.79 -35.75
N ASP A 388 1.24 13.06 -35.14
CA ASP A 388 0.32 13.64 -34.12
C ASP A 388 0.82 13.46 -32.68
N GLY A 389 1.96 12.78 -32.50
CA GLY A 389 2.43 12.35 -31.19
C GLY A 389 1.52 11.27 -30.60
N GLY A 390 2.04 10.45 -29.68
CA GLY A 390 1.22 9.43 -29.03
C GLY A 390 0.04 10.05 -28.25
N LEU A 391 -0.88 9.22 -27.75
CA LEU A 391 -2.05 9.65 -26.95
C LEU A 391 -1.72 10.53 -25.73
N SER A 392 -0.46 10.52 -25.28
CA SER A 392 0.05 11.34 -24.16
C SER A 392 0.92 12.51 -24.60
N ALA A 393 1.12 12.72 -25.91
CA ALA A 393 1.79 13.90 -26.41
C ALA A 393 0.88 15.12 -26.16
N PRO A 394 1.42 16.24 -25.66
CA PRO A 394 0.66 17.48 -25.63
C PRO A 394 0.21 17.75 -27.07
N ARG A 395 -1.10 17.90 -27.29
CA ARG A 395 -1.63 18.34 -28.58
C ARG A 395 -0.86 19.60 -28.96
N ALA A 396 -0.33 19.65 -30.17
CA ALA A 396 0.31 20.85 -30.68
C ALA A 396 -0.66 22.01 -30.46
N SER A 397 -0.31 22.92 -29.56
CA SER A 397 -1.07 24.15 -29.40
C SER A 397 -0.98 24.84 -30.75
N GLU A 398 -2.09 24.96 -31.48
CA GLU A 398 -2.15 25.94 -32.56
C GLU A 398 -1.86 27.28 -31.90
N GLY A 399 -0.63 27.76 -32.09
CA GLY A 399 -0.23 29.07 -31.61
C GLY A 399 -1.17 30.13 -32.18
N PRO A 400 -1.23 31.32 -31.58
CA PRO A 400 -2.05 32.41 -32.09
C PRO A 400 -1.77 32.62 -33.58
N SER A 401 -2.83 32.84 -34.37
CA SER A 401 -2.69 33.02 -35.83
C SER A 401 -1.70 34.14 -36.12
N SER A 402 -0.99 34.03 -37.24
CA SER A 402 0.00 35.04 -37.67
C SER A 402 -0.62 36.44 -37.78
N GLU A 403 -1.93 36.54 -38.03
CA GLU A 403 -2.67 37.79 -38.03
C GLU A 403 -2.83 38.41 -36.63
N ALA A 404 -3.11 37.60 -35.60
CA ALA A 404 -3.23 38.06 -34.22
C ALA A 404 -1.89 38.57 -33.64
N VAL A 405 -0.77 37.95 -34.05
CA VAL A 405 0.58 38.40 -33.68
C VAL A 405 0.96 39.69 -34.43
N ALA A 406 0.58 39.81 -35.71
CA ALA A 406 0.86 41.01 -36.51
C ALA A 406 0.04 42.24 -36.06
N GLN A 407 -1.15 42.03 -35.49
CA GLN A 407 -2.02 43.09 -34.96
C GLN A 407 -1.71 43.48 -33.50
N GLY A 408 -0.75 42.81 -32.84
CA GLY A 408 -0.36 43.09 -31.46
C GLY A 408 -1.36 42.60 -30.41
N GLU A 409 -2.29 41.74 -30.79
CA GLU A 409 -3.33 41.19 -29.90
C GLU A 409 -2.87 39.95 -29.11
N ALA A 410 -1.73 39.35 -29.49
CA ALA A 410 -1.13 38.22 -28.79
C ALA A 410 0.40 38.29 -28.76
N THR A 411 1.00 37.82 -27.66
CA THR A 411 2.46 37.69 -27.52
C THR A 411 2.94 36.45 -28.28
N PRO A 412 4.04 36.51 -29.06
CA PRO A 412 4.56 35.33 -29.73
C PRO A 412 4.97 34.27 -28.70
N PRO A 413 4.81 32.96 -29.01
CA PRO A 413 5.26 31.90 -28.12
C PRO A 413 6.78 31.99 -27.91
N PRO A 414 7.29 31.55 -26.73
CA PRO A 414 8.72 31.53 -26.47
C PRO A 414 9.46 30.68 -27.51
N GLU A 415 10.65 31.12 -27.91
CA GLU A 415 11.47 30.43 -28.91
C GLU A 415 11.79 28.99 -28.50
N ASP A 416 11.61 28.07 -29.45
CA ASP A 416 12.00 26.67 -29.29
C ASP A 416 13.54 26.53 -29.40
N ILE A 417 14.19 26.46 -28.25
CA ILE A 417 15.64 26.29 -28.13
C ILE A 417 16.07 24.82 -28.16
N SER A 418 15.17 23.86 -28.41
CA SER A 418 15.48 22.41 -28.39
C SER A 418 16.54 21.99 -29.43
N SER A 419 16.72 22.80 -30.48
CA SER A 419 17.72 22.60 -31.54
C SER A 419 19.05 23.30 -31.29
N GLN A 420 19.16 24.18 -30.28
CA GLN A 420 20.40 24.86 -29.95
C GLN A 420 21.27 23.95 -29.07
N LYS A 421 22.10 23.12 -29.70
CA LYS A 421 23.23 22.46 -29.02
C LYS A 421 24.05 23.52 -28.28
N LYS A 422 24.18 23.38 -26.96
CA LYS A 422 25.15 24.14 -26.16
C LYS A 422 26.52 24.02 -26.81
N HIS A 423 26.99 25.10 -27.42
CA HIS A 423 28.40 25.28 -27.73
C HIS A 423 29.21 25.37 -26.43
N GLU A 424 30.43 24.86 -26.51
CA GLU A 424 31.47 24.69 -25.49
C GLU A 424 31.41 25.71 -24.34
N VAL A 425 31.28 25.19 -23.12
CA VAL A 425 31.65 25.92 -21.90
C VAL A 425 32.87 25.21 -21.31
N SER A 426 33.93 26.01 -21.17
CA SER A 426 35.25 25.69 -20.64
C SER A 426 35.23 24.91 -19.33
N GLU A 427 36.29 24.13 -19.13
CA GLU A 427 36.61 23.40 -17.90
C GLU A 427 36.51 24.28 -16.65
N GLU A 428 35.39 24.20 -15.94
CA GLU A 428 35.32 24.44 -14.49
C GLU A 428 34.05 23.74 -13.97
N ASP A 429 34.23 22.48 -13.58
CA ASP A 429 33.24 21.64 -12.91
C ASP A 429 32.97 22.18 -11.50
N LEU A 430 31.86 22.92 -11.37
CA LEU A 430 31.32 23.39 -10.09
C LEU A 430 30.07 22.61 -9.71
N ALA A 431 30.13 21.28 -9.59
CA ALA A 431 29.24 20.52 -8.70
C ALA A 431 29.71 19.08 -8.41
N SER A 432 30.99 18.88 -8.08
CA SER A 432 31.42 17.64 -7.41
C SER A 432 32.72 17.85 -6.65
N ARG A 433 32.62 18.19 -5.36
CA ARG A 433 33.75 18.08 -4.43
C ARG A 433 33.35 17.20 -3.27
N GLY A 434 33.78 15.94 -3.33
CA GLY A 434 33.60 15.00 -2.24
C GLY A 434 34.06 13.55 -2.48
N ALA A 435 34.99 13.28 -3.39
CA ALA A 435 35.78 12.04 -3.38
C ALA A 435 37.03 12.17 -4.28
N VAL A 436 38.11 12.73 -3.73
CA VAL A 436 39.49 12.61 -4.22
C VAL A 436 40.24 12.16 -2.97
N GLU A 437 40.90 11.01 -2.86
CA GLU A 437 41.95 10.43 -3.69
C GLU A 437 41.97 8.89 -3.56
N ALA A 438 42.23 8.17 -4.64
CA ALA A 438 42.80 6.82 -4.60
C ALA A 438 43.64 6.58 -5.87
N GLU A 439 44.93 6.87 -5.76
CA GLU A 439 46.03 6.53 -6.68
C GLU A 439 46.45 5.04 -6.51
N PRO A 440 47.26 4.42 -7.40
CA PRO A 440 46.81 3.66 -8.55
C PRO A 440 46.97 2.13 -8.42
N SER A 441 46.45 1.44 -9.43
CA SER A 441 46.39 -0.01 -9.65
C SER A 441 47.67 -0.81 -9.37
N HIS A 442 47.55 -1.84 -8.52
CA HIS A 442 48.41 -3.03 -8.59
C HIS A 442 47.77 -4.08 -9.53
N PRO A 443 48.54 -4.79 -10.37
CA PRO A 443 48.00 -5.83 -11.23
C PRO A 443 47.56 -7.03 -10.38
N VAL A 444 46.29 -7.42 -10.52
CA VAL A 444 45.72 -8.62 -9.89
C VAL A 444 46.32 -9.87 -10.57
N PRO A 445 46.89 -10.84 -9.83
CA PRO A 445 47.41 -12.06 -10.43
C PRO A 445 46.29 -12.96 -10.97
N VAL A 446 46.52 -13.54 -12.14
CA VAL A 446 45.62 -14.51 -12.79
C VAL A 446 45.57 -15.81 -11.98
N ALA A 447 44.37 -16.21 -11.54
CA ALA A 447 44.15 -17.47 -10.84
C ALA A 447 44.28 -18.69 -11.78
N PRO A 448 44.89 -19.82 -11.35
CA PRO A 448 45.00 -21.01 -12.19
C PRO A 448 43.65 -21.72 -12.35
N ARG A 449 43.42 -22.28 -13.55
CA ARG A 449 42.22 -23.08 -13.88
C ARG A 449 42.16 -24.35 -13.02
N GLY A 450 41.26 -24.36 -12.04
CA GLY A 450 41.00 -25.50 -11.16
C GLY A 450 40.15 -26.59 -11.83
N GLY A 451 40.61 -27.84 -11.72
CA GLY A 451 39.94 -29.05 -12.20
C GLY A 451 38.67 -29.42 -11.41
N ARG A 452 37.81 -30.21 -12.07
CA ARG A 452 36.53 -30.70 -11.54
C ARG A 452 36.70 -31.54 -10.26
N PRO A 453 35.86 -31.35 -9.22
CA PRO A 453 35.84 -32.26 -8.08
C PRO A 453 35.06 -33.54 -8.40
N ARG A 454 35.66 -34.70 -8.12
CA ARG A 454 34.99 -36.00 -8.03
C ARG A 454 34.24 -36.05 -6.69
N ILE A 455 32.93 -36.25 -6.75
CA ILE A 455 32.10 -36.57 -5.58
C ILE A 455 32.04 -38.09 -5.45
N THR A 456 32.62 -38.66 -4.40
CA THR A 456 32.40 -40.05 -3.97
C THR A 456 31.43 -40.04 -2.80
N ALA A 457 30.21 -40.52 -3.01
CA ALA A 457 29.22 -40.73 -1.96
C ALA A 457 29.45 -42.11 -1.31
N SER A 458 29.82 -42.14 -0.03
CA SER A 458 29.75 -43.34 0.80
C SER A 458 28.33 -43.48 1.35
N ARG A 459 27.70 -44.64 1.11
CA ARG A 459 26.43 -45.03 1.74
C ARG A 459 26.73 -45.72 3.07
N SER A 460 26.34 -45.12 4.19
CA SER A 460 26.20 -45.83 5.46
C SER A 460 24.82 -46.51 5.50
N ARG A 461 24.84 -47.82 5.75
CA ARG A 461 23.66 -48.64 6.05
C ARG A 461 23.30 -48.45 7.52
N ILE A 462 22.02 -48.30 7.82
CA ILE A 462 21.47 -48.55 9.15
C ILE A 462 20.61 -49.81 9.01
N SER A 463 20.88 -50.81 9.85
CA SER A 463 20.07 -52.01 10.02
C SER A 463 19.69 -52.13 11.50
N SER A 464 18.46 -52.62 11.70
CA SER A 464 17.75 -53.02 12.94
C SER A 464 17.49 -51.95 13.98
#